data_AF-A0AB34CNV3-F1
#
_entry.id   AF-A0AB34CNV3-F1
#
_cell.length_a   1.000
_cell.length_b   1.000
_cell.length_c   1.000
_cell.angle_alpha   90.00
_cell.angle_beta   90.00
_cell.angle_gamma   90.00
#
_symmetry.space_group_name_H-M   'P 1'
#
loop_
_entity.id
_entity.type
_entity.pdbx_description
1 polymer ?
#
loop_
_entity_poly.entity_id
_entity_poly.type
_entity_poly.pdbx_seq_one_letter_code
_entity_poly.pdbx_strand_id
1 'polypeptide(L)'
;MRYPSLAASPTPPYDVMSFTPAGVSLINNMMIARFHRGPSALTYVWFYNQVKGHGPWDYKFQHGNQYEHFGNFHYGAVGHAAGIKEIVLLRAAGWAQSRAGTSREEFNVWYGASPFGDDPDDQYWIKAGIDYAKRAGF
;
A
#
# COMPACT_ATOMS: atom_id res chain seq x y z
N MET A 1 -14.57 21.31 34.81
CA MET A 1 -13.33 21.31 34.02
C MET A 1 -13.57 20.53 32.74
N ARG A 2 -13.58 21.19 31.58
CA ARG A 2 -13.63 20.53 30.28
C ARG A 2 -12.17 20.27 29.87
N TYR A 3 -11.81 19.01 29.69
CA TYR A 3 -10.52 18.65 29.09
C TYR A 3 -10.51 19.18 27.65
N PRO A 4 -9.42 19.83 27.19
CA PRO A 4 -9.29 20.15 25.78
C PRO A 4 -9.16 18.85 25.01
N SER A 5 -10.09 18.63 24.07
CA SER A 5 -9.94 17.64 23.02
C SER A 5 -8.65 17.95 22.27
N LEU A 6 -7.64 17.10 22.41
CA LEU A 6 -6.47 17.05 21.53
C LEU A 6 -7.01 17.03 20.10
N ALA A 7 -6.86 18.14 19.39
CA ALA A 7 -7.09 18.19 17.96
C ALA A 7 -6.19 17.10 17.36
N ALA A 8 -6.80 16.10 16.72
CA ALA A 8 -6.06 15.10 15.97
C ALA A 8 -5.15 15.86 14.98
N SER A 9 -3.84 15.71 15.14
CA SER A 9 -2.87 16.33 14.24
C SER A 9 -3.24 15.98 12.80
N PRO A 10 -3.45 16.98 11.92
CA PRO A 10 -3.82 16.72 10.52
C PRO A 10 -2.66 16.13 9.71
N THR A 11 -1.44 16.14 10.27
CA THR A 11 -0.27 15.49 9.68
C THR A 11 -0.27 14.00 10.03
N PRO A 12 -0.27 13.10 9.04
CA PRO A 12 -0.10 11.67 9.28
C PRO A 12 1.18 11.41 10.10
N PRO A 13 1.22 10.40 10.99
CA PRO A 13 2.36 10.14 11.87
C PRO A 13 3.61 9.62 11.12
N TYR A 14 3.59 9.61 9.80
CA TYR A 14 4.61 9.05 8.93
C TYR A 14 5.41 10.18 8.30
N ASP A 15 6.72 10.24 8.55
CA ASP A 15 7.63 11.06 7.76
C ASP A 15 7.90 10.37 6.41
N VAL A 16 6.91 10.42 5.52
CA VAL A 16 6.96 9.75 4.21
C VAL A 16 8.18 10.16 3.40
N MET A 17 8.67 11.41 3.57
CA MET A 17 9.83 11.92 2.84
C MET A 17 11.13 11.22 3.24
N SER A 18 11.23 10.70 4.47
CA SER A 18 12.43 10.01 4.95
C SER A 18 12.73 8.68 4.23
N PHE A 19 11.72 8.08 3.57
CA PHE A 19 11.86 6.78 2.89
C PHE A 19 11.30 6.77 1.45
N THR A 20 10.89 7.93 0.91
CA THR A 20 10.46 8.04 -0.49
C THR A 20 11.66 8.13 -1.44
N PRO A 21 11.70 7.36 -2.55
CA PRO A 21 12.74 7.52 -3.57
C PRO A 21 12.74 8.93 -4.17
N ALA A 22 13.92 9.45 -4.49
CA ALA A 22 14.06 10.76 -5.11
C ALA A 22 13.26 10.85 -6.44
N GLY A 23 12.47 11.91 -6.58
CA GLY A 23 11.64 12.15 -7.78
C GLY A 23 10.28 11.46 -7.77
N VAL A 24 9.96 10.63 -6.77
CA VAL A 24 8.64 9.99 -6.63
C VAL A 24 7.73 10.88 -5.79
N SER A 25 6.50 11.13 -6.29
CA SER A 25 5.47 11.85 -5.54
C SER A 25 4.30 10.92 -5.19
N LEU A 26 4.24 10.50 -3.93
CA LEU A 26 3.15 9.65 -3.43
C LEU A 26 1.78 10.34 -3.60
N ILE A 27 1.67 11.63 -3.26
CA ILE A 27 0.42 12.39 -3.40
C ILE A 27 -0.05 12.40 -4.86
N ASN A 28 0.84 12.62 -5.83
CA ASN A 28 0.46 12.62 -7.25
C ASN A 28 -0.07 11.24 -7.67
N ASN A 29 0.58 10.16 -7.22
CA ASN A 29 0.13 8.80 -7.52
C ASN A 29 -1.25 8.51 -6.93
N MET A 30 -1.50 8.93 -5.68
CA MET A 30 -2.84 8.80 -5.07
C MET A 30 -3.89 9.65 -5.78
N MET A 31 -3.54 10.87 -6.22
CA MET A 31 -4.44 11.73 -7.00
C MET A 31 -4.81 11.10 -8.35
N ILE A 32 -3.85 10.48 -9.04
CA ILE A 32 -4.12 9.72 -10.27
C ILE A 32 -5.03 8.52 -9.95
N ALA A 33 -4.73 7.77 -8.89
CA ALA A 33 -5.52 6.62 -8.46
C ALA A 33 -6.98 6.99 -8.13
N ARG A 34 -7.22 8.13 -7.48
CA ARG A 34 -8.55 8.64 -7.07
C ARG A 34 -9.56 8.72 -8.22
N PHE A 35 -9.11 8.89 -9.46
CA PHE A 35 -10.01 8.93 -10.62
C PHE A 35 -10.69 7.58 -10.93
N HIS A 36 -10.20 6.46 -10.39
CA HIS A 36 -10.82 5.15 -10.56
C HIS A 36 -12.10 4.95 -9.74
N ARG A 37 -12.30 5.72 -8.66
CA ARG A 37 -13.54 5.82 -7.85
C ARG A 37 -14.14 4.48 -7.35
N GLY A 38 -13.38 3.39 -7.28
CA GLY A 38 -13.87 2.12 -6.77
C GLY A 38 -13.36 0.87 -7.49
N PRO A 39 -13.74 -0.32 -6.99
CA PRO A 39 -13.19 -1.61 -7.40
C PRO A 39 -13.85 -2.17 -8.68
N SER A 40 -13.71 -1.44 -9.79
CA SER A 40 -14.12 -1.95 -11.11
C SER A 40 -13.09 -2.93 -11.68
N ALA A 41 -13.48 -3.76 -12.64
CA ALA A 41 -12.54 -4.62 -13.36
C ALA A 41 -11.41 -3.80 -14.03
N LEU A 42 -11.74 -2.63 -14.58
CA LEU A 42 -10.75 -1.72 -15.17
C LEU A 42 -9.79 -1.16 -14.10
N THR A 43 -10.29 -0.85 -12.90
CA THR A 43 -9.46 -0.42 -11.77
C THR A 43 -8.46 -1.49 -11.39
N TYR A 44 -8.89 -2.75 -11.27
CA TYR A 44 -8.00 -3.86 -10.93
C TYR A 44 -6.94 -4.11 -12.01
N VAL A 45 -7.32 -4.11 -13.29
CA VAL A 45 -6.38 -4.30 -14.40
C VAL A 45 -5.35 -3.16 -14.44
N TRP A 46 -5.80 -1.92 -14.30
CA TRP A 46 -4.90 -0.77 -14.26
C TRP A 46 -3.94 -0.87 -13.07
N PHE A 47 -4.47 -1.07 -11.86
CA PHE A 47 -3.69 -1.11 -10.63
C PHE A 47 -2.64 -2.23 -10.66
N TYR A 48 -3.04 -3.44 -11.06
CA TYR A 48 -2.12 -4.57 -11.25
C TYR A 48 -0.99 -4.23 -12.22
N ASN A 49 -1.29 -3.57 -13.34
CA ASN A 49 -0.25 -3.18 -14.30
C ASN A 49 0.71 -2.12 -13.76
N GLN A 50 0.30 -1.31 -12.78
CA GLN A 50 1.19 -0.35 -12.13
C GLN A 50 2.15 -1.03 -11.14
N VAL A 51 1.63 -1.98 -10.33
CA VAL A 51 2.33 -2.51 -9.14
C VAL A 51 2.99 -3.87 -9.33
N LYS A 52 2.73 -4.59 -10.44
CA LYS A 52 3.38 -5.86 -10.73
C LYS A 52 4.90 -5.71 -10.83
N GLY A 53 5.63 -6.82 -10.69
CA GLY A 53 7.08 -6.84 -10.90
C GLY A 53 7.47 -6.22 -12.25
N HIS A 54 8.51 -5.39 -12.23
CA HIS A 54 8.94 -4.53 -13.35
C HIS A 54 7.89 -3.52 -13.85
N GLY A 55 6.84 -3.29 -13.07
CA GLY A 55 5.84 -2.27 -13.35
C GLY A 55 6.33 -0.86 -12.98
N PRO A 56 5.60 0.19 -13.40
CA PRO A 56 5.92 1.58 -13.11
C PRO A 56 6.10 1.92 -11.62
N TRP A 57 5.51 1.16 -10.71
CA TRP A 57 5.60 1.35 -9.26
C TRP A 57 6.37 0.24 -8.54
N ASP A 58 7.14 -0.56 -9.28
CA ASP A 58 8.14 -1.46 -8.69
C ASP A 58 9.38 -0.66 -8.29
N TYR A 59 9.31 -0.02 -7.12
CA TYR A 59 10.39 0.85 -6.60
C TYR A 59 11.63 0.05 -6.19
N LYS A 60 11.44 -1.21 -5.78
CA LYS A 60 12.52 -2.14 -5.47
C LYS A 60 13.37 -2.39 -6.71
N PHE A 61 12.74 -2.67 -7.85
CA PHE A 61 13.44 -2.83 -9.13
C PHE A 61 14.04 -1.52 -9.66
N GLN A 62 13.31 -0.40 -9.56
CA GLN A 62 13.74 0.87 -10.15
C GLN A 62 14.82 1.60 -9.34
N HIS A 63 14.83 1.48 -8.01
CA HIS A 63 15.70 2.28 -7.14
C HIS A 63 16.50 1.46 -6.12
N GLY A 64 16.20 0.17 -5.96
CA GLY A 64 16.92 -0.75 -5.08
C GLY A 64 16.11 -1.29 -3.91
N ASN A 65 16.63 -2.36 -3.29
CA ASN A 65 15.97 -3.12 -2.23
C ASN A 65 15.61 -2.29 -0.98
N GLN A 66 16.33 -1.21 -0.71
CA GLN A 66 16.04 -0.31 0.41
C GLN A 66 14.66 0.38 0.32
N TYR A 67 13.99 0.32 -0.84
CA TYR A 67 12.66 0.91 -1.05
C TYR A 67 11.51 -0.10 -0.97
N GLU A 68 11.75 -1.31 -0.45
CA GLU A 68 10.71 -2.31 -0.21
C GLU A 68 9.58 -1.79 0.69
N HIS A 69 9.93 -1.23 1.86
CA HIS A 69 8.97 -0.62 2.77
C HIS A 69 8.17 0.52 2.11
N PHE A 70 8.84 1.36 1.32
CA PHE A 70 8.16 2.41 0.55
C PHE A 70 7.19 1.82 -0.48
N GLY A 71 7.60 0.78 -1.21
CA GLY A 71 6.74 0.12 -2.19
C GLY A 71 5.46 -0.44 -1.57
N ASN A 72 5.58 -1.10 -0.41
CA ASN A 72 4.44 -1.65 0.32
C ASN A 72 3.55 -0.55 0.91
N PHE A 73 4.14 0.51 1.48
CA PHE A 73 3.40 1.69 1.92
C PHE A 73 2.66 2.38 0.78
N HIS A 74 3.35 2.59 -0.34
CA HIS A 74 2.80 3.20 -1.54
C HIS A 74 1.64 2.37 -2.08
N TYR A 75 1.82 1.05 -2.24
CA TYR A 75 0.78 0.11 -2.68
C TYR A 75 -0.52 0.24 -1.86
N GLY A 76 -0.40 0.26 -0.53
CA GLY A 76 -1.55 0.45 0.35
C GLY A 76 -2.24 1.81 0.14
N ALA A 77 -1.45 2.89 0.10
CA ALA A 77 -1.95 4.24 -0.05
C ALA A 77 -2.66 4.47 -1.40
N VAL A 78 -2.02 4.11 -2.51
CA VAL A 78 -2.60 4.29 -3.86
C VAL A 78 -3.75 3.32 -4.12
N GLY A 79 -3.70 2.10 -3.57
CA GLY A 79 -4.78 1.13 -3.68
C GLY A 79 -6.05 1.60 -2.97
N HIS A 80 -5.91 2.13 -1.75
CA HIS A 80 -7.03 2.76 -1.03
C HIS A 80 -7.55 3.98 -1.80
N ALA A 81 -6.67 4.85 -2.29
CA ALA A 81 -7.06 6.00 -3.09
C ALA A 81 -7.81 5.61 -4.39
N ALA A 82 -7.49 4.47 -5.00
CA ALA A 82 -8.24 3.93 -6.14
C ALA A 82 -9.64 3.40 -5.78
N GLY A 83 -9.96 3.32 -4.49
CA GLY A 83 -11.20 2.75 -3.96
C GLY A 83 -11.16 1.22 -3.84
N ILE A 84 -9.97 0.60 -3.83
CA ILE A 84 -9.82 -0.83 -3.58
C ILE A 84 -9.93 -1.09 -2.09
N LYS A 85 -10.77 -2.05 -1.70
CA LYS A 85 -10.96 -2.43 -0.29
C LYS A 85 -9.65 -2.94 0.31
N GLU A 86 -9.37 -2.52 1.54
CA GLU A 86 -8.20 -2.93 2.33
C GLU A 86 -7.97 -4.45 2.30
N ILE A 87 -8.99 -5.26 2.58
CA ILE A 87 -8.85 -6.73 2.57
C ILE A 87 -8.43 -7.29 1.20
N VAL A 88 -8.78 -6.62 0.10
CA VAL A 88 -8.37 -7.05 -1.25
C VAL A 88 -6.90 -6.73 -1.47
N LEU A 89 -6.43 -5.57 -1.03
CA LEU A 89 -5.01 -5.20 -1.09
C LEU A 89 -4.15 -6.17 -0.29
N LEU A 90 -4.52 -6.45 0.97
CA LEU A 90 -3.76 -7.34 1.85
C LEU A 90 -3.67 -8.77 1.29
N ARG A 91 -4.78 -9.29 0.72
CA ARG A 91 -4.79 -10.63 0.10
C ARG A 91 -4.05 -10.66 -1.24
N ALA A 92 -4.12 -9.59 -2.04
CA ALA A 92 -3.41 -9.51 -3.30
C ALA A 92 -1.88 -9.45 -3.10
N ALA A 93 -1.40 -8.78 -2.05
CA ALA A 93 0.01 -8.79 -1.68
C ALA A 93 0.50 -10.19 -1.32
N GLY A 94 -0.22 -10.91 -0.46
CA GLY A 94 0.13 -12.30 -0.14
C GLY A 94 0.00 -13.28 -1.31
N TRP A 95 -0.94 -13.04 -2.24
CA TRP A 95 -0.95 -13.78 -3.50
C TRP A 95 0.32 -13.51 -4.32
N ALA A 96 0.76 -12.26 -4.43
CA ALA A 96 2.00 -11.90 -5.12
C ALA A 96 3.24 -12.52 -4.47
N GLN A 97 3.35 -12.50 -3.14
CA GLN A 97 4.40 -13.18 -2.38
C GLN A 97 4.43 -14.69 -2.65
N SER A 98 3.26 -15.34 -2.68
CA SER A 98 3.16 -16.78 -3.03
C SER A 98 3.65 -17.06 -4.46
N ARG A 99 3.41 -16.14 -5.41
CA ARG A 99 3.88 -16.25 -6.79
C ARG A 99 5.38 -16.02 -6.92
N ALA A 100 5.95 -15.16 -6.06
CA ALA A 100 7.39 -14.93 -5.98
C ALA A 100 8.16 -16.09 -5.34
N GLY A 101 7.46 -17.03 -4.67
CA GLY A 101 8.08 -18.16 -3.99
C GLY A 101 8.76 -17.79 -2.67
N THR A 102 8.44 -16.62 -2.11
CA THR A 102 9.03 -16.09 -0.88
C THR A 102 8.12 -16.24 0.35
N SER A 103 6.90 -16.76 0.18
CA SER A 103 5.97 -17.04 1.28
C SER A 103 6.49 -18.17 2.18
N ARG A 104 6.23 -18.05 3.49
CA ARG A 104 6.48 -19.09 4.50
C ARG A 104 5.17 -19.71 4.97
N GLU A 105 5.21 -20.94 5.48
CA GLU A 105 4.01 -21.63 5.99
C GLU A 105 3.34 -20.85 7.14
N GLU A 106 4.15 -20.27 8.02
CA GLU A 106 3.70 -19.42 9.14
C GLU A 106 2.93 -18.16 8.70
N PHE A 107 3.10 -17.73 7.44
CA PHE A 107 2.37 -16.58 6.89
C PHE A 107 0.96 -16.95 6.42
N ASN A 108 0.60 -18.24 6.43
CA ASN A 108 -0.67 -18.77 5.91
C ASN A 108 -0.78 -18.60 4.37
N VAL A 109 -1.99 -18.67 3.82
CA VAL A 109 -2.27 -18.51 2.39
C VAL A 109 -3.16 -17.30 2.14
N TRP A 110 -3.14 -16.75 0.92
CA TRP A 110 -3.88 -15.53 0.56
C TRP A 110 -5.40 -15.57 0.76
N TYR A 111 -5.98 -16.77 0.81
CA TYR A 111 -7.39 -16.96 1.13
C TYR A 111 -7.67 -17.34 2.60
N GLY A 112 -6.61 -17.48 3.42
CA GLY A 112 -6.65 -17.90 4.82
C GLY A 112 -6.63 -16.74 5.81
N ALA A 113 -5.95 -16.94 6.95
CA ALA A 113 -5.80 -15.95 8.01
C ALA A 113 -4.68 -14.93 7.70
N SER A 114 -4.73 -13.76 8.34
CA SER A 114 -3.64 -12.78 8.28
C SER A 114 -2.32 -13.41 8.78
N PRO A 115 -1.17 -13.17 8.14
CA PRO A 115 -0.87 -12.14 7.13
C PRO A 115 -1.23 -12.49 5.67
N PHE A 116 -2.09 -13.49 5.44
CA PHE A 116 -2.59 -13.87 4.12
C PHE A 116 -1.49 -14.34 3.16
N GLY A 117 -0.46 -15.00 3.66
CA GLY A 117 0.68 -15.48 2.87
C GLY A 117 1.69 -14.40 2.50
N ASP A 118 1.59 -13.21 3.09
CA ASP A 118 2.52 -12.11 2.92
C ASP A 118 3.46 -11.97 4.12
N ASP A 119 4.56 -11.23 3.97
CA ASP A 119 5.44 -10.95 5.10
C ASP A 119 4.69 -10.05 6.12
N PRO A 120 4.73 -10.35 7.43
CA PRO A 120 4.10 -9.50 8.44
C PRO A 120 4.56 -8.04 8.41
N ASP A 121 5.82 -7.76 8.06
CA ASP A 121 6.34 -6.40 7.93
C ASP A 121 5.78 -5.70 6.68
N ASP A 122 5.70 -6.42 5.56
CA ASP A 122 5.08 -5.89 4.34
C ASP A 122 3.60 -5.55 4.57
N GLN A 123 2.85 -6.41 5.25
CA GLN A 123 1.47 -6.16 5.67
C GLN A 123 1.34 -4.94 6.59
N TYR A 124 2.32 -4.72 7.48
CA TYR A 124 2.36 -3.54 8.32
C TYR A 124 2.48 -2.27 7.48
N TRP A 125 3.42 -2.24 6.52
CA TRP A 125 3.61 -1.08 5.63
C TRP A 125 2.40 -0.84 4.72
N ILE A 126 1.78 -1.88 4.18
CA ILE A 126 0.53 -1.75 3.39
C ILE A 126 -0.57 -1.11 4.24
N LYS A 127 -0.79 -1.59 5.47
CA LYS A 127 -1.78 -1.02 6.39
C LYS A 127 -1.45 0.43 6.77
N ALA A 128 -0.18 0.76 7.00
CA ALA A 128 0.27 2.12 7.26
C ALA A 128 -0.02 3.06 6.08
N GLY A 129 0.20 2.59 4.84
CA GLY A 129 -0.15 3.34 3.63
C GLY A 129 -1.66 3.59 3.50
N ILE A 130 -2.47 2.59 3.79
CA ILE A 130 -3.93 2.71 3.80
C ILE A 130 -4.38 3.73 4.87
N ASP A 131 -3.85 3.65 6.09
CA ASP A 131 -4.14 4.62 7.16
C ASP A 131 -3.73 6.05 6.76
N TYR A 132 -2.54 6.21 6.15
CA TYR A 132 -2.08 7.48 5.60
C TYR A 132 -3.08 8.06 4.58
N ALA A 133 -3.52 7.26 3.61
CA ALA A 133 -4.46 7.71 2.58
C ALA A 133 -5.81 8.13 3.18
N LYS A 134 -6.34 7.35 4.13
CA LYS A 134 -7.56 7.69 4.89
C LYS A 134 -7.43 9.03 5.61
N ARG A 135 -6.32 9.26 6.32
CA ARG A 135 -6.05 10.52 7.04
C ARG A 135 -5.85 11.72 6.11
N ALA A 136 -5.31 11.47 4.91
CA ALA A 136 -5.12 12.47 3.87
C ALA A 136 -6.41 12.81 3.08
N GLY A 137 -7.55 12.16 3.39
CA GLY A 137 -8.85 12.46 2.77
C GLY A 137 -9.10 11.74 1.43
N PHE A 138 -8.47 10.58 1.24
CA PHE A 138 -8.74 9.66 0.12
C PHE A 138 -9.75 8.57 0.49
#